data_AF-A0A6I9XF49-F1
#
_entry.id   AF-A0A6I9XF49-F1
#
_cell.length_a   1.000
_cell.length_b   1.000
_cell.length_c   1.000
_cell.angle_alpha   90.00
_cell.angle_beta   90.00
_cell.angle_gamma   90.00
#
_symmetry.space_group_name_H-M   'P 1'
#
loop_
_entity.id
_entity.type
_entity.pdbx_description
1 polymer ?
#
loop_
_entity_poly.entity_id
_entity_poly.type
_entity_poly.pdbx_seq_one_letter_code
_entity_poly.pdbx_strand_id
1 'polypeptide(L)'
;MPPLVFCFCISSGTGKTVVGAHIVYWFHQLNQEKNVNTTQTGQPTQDDDQRVKSHILYCGPSHKSVDVVAEMLMKMPNCLKPLRVYGDMIESMDFPYPGSNLQFSGKSQRNTKSNPHIRCITLHYRIRERSNPYAPQILQFDERVKRGEEITEDEVER
;
A
#
# COMPACT_ATOMS: atom_id res chain seq x y z
N MET A 1 -0.48 -23.22 -5.64
CA MET A 1 -1.16 -22.39 -6.65
C MET A 1 -0.62 -20.96 -6.55
N PRO A 2 -0.31 -20.28 -7.67
CA PRO A 2 0.18 -18.91 -7.60
C PRO A 2 -0.90 -17.99 -7.01
N PRO A 3 -0.53 -16.96 -6.22
CA PRO A 3 -1.49 -15.95 -5.79
C PRO A 3 -2.10 -15.30 -7.04
N LEU A 4 -3.43 -15.27 -7.10
CA LEU A 4 -4.18 -14.61 -8.17
C LEU A 4 -4.01 -13.10 -8.04
N VAL A 5 -2.92 -12.57 -8.60
CA VAL A 5 -2.69 -11.13 -8.72
C VAL A 5 -3.44 -10.63 -9.95
N PHE A 6 -4.64 -10.11 -9.74
CA PHE A 6 -5.35 -9.38 -10.79
C PHE A 6 -4.84 -7.95 -10.83
N CYS A 7 -4.22 -7.57 -11.95
CA CYS A 7 -3.81 -6.20 -12.24
C CYS A 7 -4.88 -5.55 -13.12
N PHE A 8 -5.53 -4.49 -12.62
CA PHE A 8 -6.42 -3.66 -13.41
C PHE A 8 -5.73 -2.32 -13.68
N CYS A 9 -5.69 -1.90 -14.94
CA CYS A 9 -5.26 -0.55 -15.35
C CYS A 9 -6.48 0.21 -15.87
N ILE A 10 -6.92 1.23 -15.13
CA ILE A 10 -8.12 1.99 -15.49
C ILE A 10 -7.76 3.46 -15.74
N SER A 11 -7.93 3.93 -16.98
CA SER A 11 -7.68 5.31 -17.39
C SER A 11 -8.80 6.27 -17.00
N SER A 12 -8.46 7.54 -16.74
CA SER A 12 -9.39 8.59 -16.28
C SER A 12 -10.49 8.92 -17.32
N GLY A 13 -11.74 9.07 -16.85
CA GLY A 13 -12.91 9.54 -17.62
C GLY A 13 -14.16 8.69 -17.36
N THR A 14 -15.26 9.30 -16.93
CA THR A 14 -16.65 8.76 -16.91
C THR A 14 -16.84 7.34 -16.35
N GLY A 15 -17.25 7.21 -15.07
CA GLY A 15 -17.77 5.97 -14.45
C GLY A 15 -16.76 4.85 -14.17
N LYS A 16 -15.59 4.88 -14.80
CA LYS A 16 -14.54 3.86 -14.69
C LYS A 16 -14.00 3.64 -13.27
N THR A 17 -13.94 4.69 -12.44
CA THR A 17 -13.51 4.60 -11.03
C THR A 17 -14.48 3.77 -10.19
N VAL A 18 -15.79 3.98 -10.37
CA VAL A 18 -16.85 3.25 -9.66
C VAL A 18 -16.83 1.79 -10.08
N VAL A 19 -16.74 1.53 -11.39
CA VAL A 19 -16.61 0.17 -11.93
C VAL A 19 -15.34 -0.51 -11.40
N GLY A 20 -14.22 0.20 -11.35
CA GLY A 20 -12.97 -0.31 -10.78
C GLY A 20 -13.10 -0.73 -9.31
N ALA A 21 -13.73 0.10 -8.48
CA ALA A 21 -14.01 -0.24 -7.08
C ALA A 21 -14.93 -1.46 -6.96
N HIS A 22 -15.98 -1.54 -7.78
CA HIS A 22 -16.88 -2.69 -7.82
C HIS A 22 -16.18 -3.98 -8.25
N ILE A 23 -15.31 -3.92 -9.26
CA ILE A 23 -14.52 -5.06 -9.71
C ILE A 23 -13.67 -5.58 -8.54
N VAL A 24 -12.91 -4.71 -7.86
CA VAL A 24 -12.09 -5.09 -6.70
C VAL A 24 -12.95 -5.74 -5.61
N TYR A 25 -14.12 -5.17 -5.32
CA TYR A 25 -15.06 -5.71 -4.35
C TYR A 25 -15.53 -7.12 -4.70
N TRP A 26 -15.98 -7.35 -5.94
CA TRP A 26 -16.47 -8.65 -6.38
C TRP A 26 -15.37 -9.71 -6.42
N PHE A 27 -14.17 -9.35 -6.89
CA PHE A 27 -13.02 -10.26 -6.85
C PHE A 27 -12.64 -10.63 -5.42
N HIS A 28 -12.76 -9.69 -4.48
CA HIS A 28 -12.53 -9.99 -3.08
C HIS A 28 -13.57 -10.97 -2.53
N GLN A 29 -14.85 -10.76 -2.83
CA GLN A 29 -15.93 -11.66 -2.43
C GLN A 29 -15.74 -13.08 -3.01
N LEU A 30 -15.41 -13.19 -4.29
CA LEU A 30 -15.11 -14.48 -4.94
C LEU A 30 -13.89 -15.17 -4.32
N ASN A 31 -12.86 -14.41 -3.94
CA ASN A 31 -11.69 -14.95 -3.24
C ASN A 31 -12.06 -15.44 -1.83
N GLN A 32 -12.95 -14.76 -1.11
CA GLN A 32 -13.45 -15.23 0.18
C GLN A 32 -14.25 -16.53 0.02
N GLU A 33 -15.18 -16.58 -0.94
CA GLU A 33 -16.01 -17.77 -1.20
C GLU A 33 -15.17 -18.99 -1.60
N LYS A 34 -14.15 -18.80 -2.45
CA LYS A 34 -13.21 -19.88 -2.80
C LYS A 34 -12.44 -20.39 -1.58
N ASN A 35 -11.93 -19.49 -0.74
CA ASN A 35 -11.24 -19.89 0.48
C ASN A 35 -12.18 -20.64 1.44
N VAL A 36 -13.44 -20.20 1.58
CA VAL A 36 -14.45 -20.89 2.41
C VAL A 36 -14.76 -22.28 1.86
N ASN A 37 -15.01 -22.39 0.54
CA ASN A 37 -15.38 -23.65 -0.11
C ASN A 37 -14.25 -24.69 -0.12
N THR A 38 -12.98 -24.28 -0.21
CA THR A 38 -11.82 -25.17 -0.03
C THR A 38 -11.78 -25.78 1.38
N THR A 39 -12.22 -25.03 2.40
CA THR A 39 -12.34 -25.57 3.78
C THR A 39 -13.47 -26.60 3.93
N GLN A 40 -14.47 -26.62 3.05
CA GLN A 40 -15.63 -27.51 3.16
C GLN A 40 -15.45 -28.86 2.42
N THR A 41 -14.49 -28.97 1.50
CA THR A 41 -14.24 -30.20 0.71
C THR A 41 -13.27 -31.20 1.35
N GLY A 42 -13.00 -31.09 2.66
CA GLY A 42 -12.59 -32.24 3.48
C GLY A 42 -11.19 -32.83 3.24
N GLN A 43 -10.23 -32.06 2.73
CA GLN A 43 -8.82 -32.46 2.81
C GLN A 43 -8.06 -31.55 3.79
N PRO A 44 -7.80 -32.01 5.03
CA PRO A 44 -6.94 -31.31 5.96
C PRO A 44 -5.49 -31.61 5.58
N THR A 45 -4.87 -30.73 4.79
CA THR A 45 -3.40 -30.69 4.77
C THR A 45 -2.95 -30.00 6.05
N GLN A 46 -2.19 -30.71 6.87
CA GLN A 46 -1.50 -30.21 8.05
C GLN A 46 -0.51 -29.12 7.65
N ASP A 47 -1.00 -27.91 7.42
CA ASP A 47 -0.23 -26.67 7.37
C ASP A 47 -1.24 -25.52 7.44
N ASP A 48 -1.50 -25.05 8.66
CA ASP A 48 -2.36 -23.87 8.94
C ASP A 48 -1.84 -22.59 8.25
N ASP A 49 -0.64 -22.62 7.66
CA ASP A 49 0.01 -21.50 6.99
C ASP A 49 -0.30 -21.40 5.48
N GLN A 50 -1.01 -22.39 4.90
CA GLN A 50 -1.26 -22.43 3.45
C GLN A 50 -2.68 -22.06 3.04
N ARG A 51 -3.36 -21.18 3.79
CA ARG A 51 -4.41 -20.35 3.19
C ARG A 51 -3.74 -19.53 2.09
N VAL A 52 -4.00 -19.86 0.83
CA VAL A 52 -3.54 -19.06 -0.31
C VAL A 52 -4.16 -17.67 -0.17
N LYS A 53 -3.43 -16.75 0.46
CA LYS A 53 -3.87 -15.37 0.65
C LYS A 53 -3.92 -14.73 -0.73
N SER A 54 -5.12 -14.68 -1.31
CA SER A 54 -5.37 -14.00 -2.57
C SER A 54 -5.28 -12.49 -2.36
N HIS A 55 -4.28 -11.86 -2.97
CA HIS A 55 -4.09 -10.41 -2.92
C HIS A 55 -4.53 -9.78 -4.25
N ILE A 56 -5.16 -8.61 -4.19
CA ILE A 56 -5.60 -7.87 -5.38
C ILE A 56 -4.69 -6.65 -5.53
N LEU A 57 -4.08 -6.49 -6.70
CA LEU A 57 -3.22 -5.34 -7.01
C LEU A 57 -3.96 -4.38 -7.94
N TYR A 58 -4.37 -3.23 -7.43
CA TYR A 58 -4.97 -2.18 -8.24
C TYR A 58 -3.92 -1.18 -8.73
N CYS A 59 -3.85 -0.99 -10.05
CA CYS A 59 -2.94 -0.04 -10.68
C CYS A 59 -3.73 1.07 -11.39
N GLY A 60 -3.17 2.27 -11.42
CA GLY A 60 -3.76 3.39 -12.13
C GLY A 60 -2.69 4.24 -12.79
N PRO A 61 -3.01 4.94 -13.88
CA PRO A 61 -2.05 5.74 -14.63
C PRO A 61 -1.57 6.99 -13.88
N SER A 62 -2.24 7.37 -12.79
CA SER A 62 -1.87 8.51 -11.97
C SER A 62 -2.07 8.24 -10.48
N HIS A 63 -1.27 8.87 -9.61
CA HIS A 63 -1.47 8.78 -8.16
C HIS A 63 -2.89 9.24 -7.77
N LYS A 64 -3.36 10.35 -8.34
CA LYS A 64 -4.70 10.90 -8.09
C LYS A 64 -5.82 9.88 -8.40
N SER A 65 -5.75 9.17 -9.53
CA SER A 65 -6.79 8.19 -9.87
C SER A 65 -6.80 6.99 -8.93
N VAL A 66 -5.63 6.52 -8.47
CA VAL A 66 -5.54 5.43 -7.50
C VAL A 66 -6.06 5.86 -6.13
N ASP A 67 -5.75 7.07 -5.72
CA ASP A 67 -6.14 7.60 -4.41
C ASP A 67 -7.67 7.76 -4.31
N VAL A 68 -8.36 8.15 -5.38
CA VAL A 68 -9.84 8.19 -5.42
C VAL A 68 -10.44 6.79 -5.23
N VAL A 69 -9.88 5.76 -5.87
CA VAL A 69 -10.36 4.38 -5.69
C VAL A 69 -10.09 3.90 -4.26
N ALA A 70 -8.89 4.16 -3.74
CA ALA A 70 -8.52 3.79 -2.37
C ALA A 70 -9.48 4.41 -1.35
N GLU A 71 -9.83 5.68 -1.50
CA GLU A 71 -10.82 6.36 -0.65
C GLU A 71 -12.21 5.72 -0.75
N MET A 72 -12.64 5.32 -1.94
CA MET A 72 -13.92 4.62 -2.14
C MET A 72 -13.92 3.24 -1.47
N LEU A 73 -12.79 2.50 -1.52
CA LEU A 73 -12.66 1.21 -0.85
C LEU A 73 -12.63 1.35 0.67
N MET A 74 -12.06 2.44 1.21
CA MET A 74 -12.07 2.73 2.64
C MET A 74 -13.47 2.95 3.22
N LYS A 75 -14.43 3.40 2.40
CA LYS A 75 -15.84 3.54 2.81
C LYS A 75 -16.55 2.19 3.01
N MET A 76 -15.92 1.08 2.63
CA MET A 76 -16.41 -0.29 2.83
C MET A 76 -15.46 -1.11 3.72
N PRO A 77 -15.15 -0.65 4.95
CA PRO A 77 -14.06 -1.20 5.77
C PRO A 77 -14.33 -2.63 6.26
N ASN A 78 -15.60 -3.03 6.36
CA ASN A 78 -15.98 -4.36 6.85
C ASN A 78 -15.64 -5.48 5.85
N CYS A 79 -15.43 -5.13 4.58
CA CYS A 79 -15.20 -6.10 3.53
C CYS A 79 -13.75 -6.11 3.02
N LEU A 80 -12.99 -5.01 3.15
CA LEU A 80 -11.70 -4.86 2.48
C LEU A 80 -10.65 -4.22 3.40
N LYS A 81 -9.41 -4.69 3.29
CA LYS A 81 -8.22 -4.09 3.93
C LYS A 81 -7.28 -3.53 2.85
N PRO A 82 -7.58 -2.38 2.25
CA PRO A 82 -6.72 -1.79 1.24
C PRO A 82 -5.37 -1.37 1.84
N LEU A 83 -4.31 -1.49 1.05
CA LEU A 83 -2.96 -1.02 1.37
C LEU A 83 -2.44 -0.20 0.18
N ARG A 84 -2.04 1.04 0.43
CA ARG A 84 -1.52 1.96 -0.59
C ARG A 84 0.01 2.00 -0.53
N VAL A 85 0.66 1.72 -1.65
CA VAL A 85 2.11 1.88 -1.80
C VAL A 85 2.37 3.09 -2.70
N TYR A 86 3.12 4.07 -2.22
CA TYR A 86 3.60 5.19 -3.02
C TYR A 86 5.04 4.90 -3.51
N GLY A 87 5.43 5.53 -4.61
CA GLY A 87 6.81 5.42 -5.10
C GLY A 87 7.76 6.34 -4.33
N ASP A 88 9.05 6.06 -4.45
CA ASP A 88 10.16 6.68 -3.71
C ASP A 88 10.12 8.20 -3.70
N MET A 89 9.73 8.81 -4.82
CA MET A 89 9.61 10.26 -4.95
C MET A 89 8.61 10.87 -3.97
N ILE A 90 7.46 10.21 -3.76
CA ILE A 90 6.43 10.69 -2.83
C ILE A 90 6.82 10.34 -1.40
N GLU A 91 7.41 9.17 -1.19
CA GLU A 91 7.95 8.77 0.11
C GLU A 91 8.96 9.78 0.63
N SER A 92 9.92 10.18 -0.21
CA SER A 92 11.00 11.11 0.14
C SER A 92 10.50 12.52 0.51
N MET A 93 9.28 12.89 0.11
CA MET A 93 8.67 14.15 0.56
C MET A 93 8.25 14.11 2.03
N ASP A 94 7.76 12.96 2.49
CA ASP A 94 7.28 12.76 3.87
C ASP A 94 8.42 12.22 4.78
N PHE A 95 9.33 11.43 4.21
CA PHE A 95 10.44 10.73 4.87
C PHE A 95 11.73 10.86 4.03
N PRO A 96 12.45 11.99 4.12
CA PRO A 96 13.70 12.16 3.39
C PRO A 96 14.77 11.17 3.90
N TYR A 97 15.71 10.81 3.03
CA TYR A 97 16.87 9.98 3.37
C TYR A 97 18.16 10.74 3.02
N PRO A 98 19.31 10.42 3.67
CA PRO A 98 20.53 11.19 3.49
C PRO A 98 21.05 11.06 2.05
N GLY A 99 21.50 12.18 1.48
CA GLY A 99 21.93 12.25 0.08
C GLY A 99 20.80 12.44 -0.95
N SER A 100 19.52 12.41 -0.54
CA SER A 100 18.40 12.69 -1.44
C SER A 100 18.28 14.20 -1.76
N ASN A 101 19.15 14.72 -2.62
CA ASN A 101 19.10 16.10 -3.14
C ASN A 101 17.96 16.27 -4.17
N LEU A 102 16.72 15.88 -3.84
CA LEU A 102 15.58 16.21 -4.68
C LEU A 102 15.14 17.66 -4.43
N GLN A 103 15.72 18.56 -5.23
CA GLN A 103 15.26 19.94 -5.40
C GLN A 103 13.83 19.95 -5.95
N PHE A 104 12.82 19.87 -5.08
CA PHE A 104 11.43 19.96 -5.48
C PHE A 104 11.03 21.40 -5.75
N SER A 105 10.56 21.71 -6.97
CA SER A 105 9.92 23.00 -7.22
C SER A 105 8.64 23.10 -6.36
N GLY A 106 8.44 24.21 -5.64
CA GLY A 106 7.30 24.37 -4.70
C GLY A 106 5.91 24.17 -5.31
N LYS A 107 5.79 24.08 -6.65
CA LYS A 107 4.54 23.77 -7.37
C LYS A 107 4.21 22.26 -7.39
N SER A 108 5.22 21.36 -7.36
CA SER A 108 4.98 19.91 -7.23
C SER A 108 4.66 19.52 -5.79
N GLN A 109 5.25 20.20 -4.80
CA GLN A 109 4.98 19.94 -3.37
C GLN A 109 3.51 20.16 -2.95
N ARG A 110 2.79 21.12 -3.55
CA ARG A 110 1.39 21.39 -3.19
C ARG A 110 0.40 20.34 -3.73
N ASN A 111 0.71 19.70 -4.86
CA ASN A 111 -0.20 18.76 -5.52
C ASN A 111 -0.01 17.29 -5.09
N THR A 112 1.04 17.02 -4.32
CA THR A 112 1.46 15.67 -3.91
C THR A 112 1.33 15.43 -2.41
N LYS A 113 0.75 16.39 -1.66
CA LYS A 113 0.45 16.17 -0.24
C LYS A 113 -0.52 14.99 -0.13
N SER A 114 -0.04 13.93 0.52
CA SER A 114 -0.80 12.72 0.80
C SER A 114 -2.10 13.10 1.50
N ASN A 115 -3.25 12.62 0.99
CA ASN A 115 -4.55 12.91 1.58
C ASN A 115 -4.55 12.34 3.02
N PRO A 116 -4.80 13.16 4.07
CA PRO A 116 -4.72 12.70 5.47
C PRO A 116 -5.59 11.48 5.74
N HIS A 117 -6.69 11.33 5.00
CA HIS A 117 -7.61 10.20 5.15
C HIS A 117 -6.97 8.87 4.72
N ILE A 118 -6.17 8.88 3.65
CA ILE A 118 -5.52 7.70 3.05
C ILE A 118 -4.23 7.31 3.81
N ARG A 119 -3.72 8.20 4.66
CA ARG A 119 -2.50 7.99 5.45
C ARG A 119 -2.54 6.69 6.26
N CYS A 120 -3.68 6.34 6.85
CA CYS A 120 -3.83 5.14 7.68
C CYS A 120 -3.73 3.82 6.89
N ILE A 121 -3.95 3.85 5.58
CA ILE A 121 -3.80 2.67 4.70
C ILE A 121 -2.50 2.72 3.89
N THR A 122 -1.69 3.77 4.05
CA THR A 122 -0.45 3.95 3.29
C THR A 122 0.69 3.18 3.96
N LEU A 123 1.37 2.34 3.20
CA LEU A 123 2.41 1.42 3.66
C LEU A 123 3.48 2.13 4.50
N HIS A 124 4.00 3.24 3.97
CA HIS A 124 5.11 3.99 4.55
C HIS A 124 4.79 4.53 5.95
N TYR A 125 3.52 4.80 6.22
CA TYR A 125 3.05 5.17 7.55
C TYR A 125 2.78 3.94 8.43
N ARG A 126 2.20 2.87 7.87
CA ARG A 126 1.89 1.65 8.63
C ARG A 126 3.13 0.94 9.18
N ILE A 127 4.22 0.89 8.41
CA ILE A 127 5.47 0.27 8.90
C ILE A 127 6.07 1.02 10.11
N ARG A 128 5.69 2.29 10.30
CA ARG A 128 6.10 3.15 11.41
C ARG A 128 5.08 3.17 12.55
N GLU A 129 3.95 2.49 12.43
CA GLU A 129 2.99 2.34 13.52
C GLU A 129 3.50 1.38 14.59
N ARG A 130 3.10 1.59 15.85
CA ARG A 130 3.48 0.73 17.00
C ARG A 130 3.08 -0.74 16.85
N SER A 131 2.21 -1.07 15.90
CA SER A 131 1.82 -2.43 15.57
C SER A 131 2.96 -3.24 14.95
N ASN A 132 3.96 -2.59 14.36
CA ASN A 132 5.11 -3.26 13.74
C ASN A 132 6.29 -3.39 14.74
N PRO A 133 6.86 -4.59 14.95
CA PRO A 133 8.04 -4.77 15.81
C PRO A 133 9.26 -3.95 15.38
N TYR A 134 9.40 -3.64 14.09
CA TYR A 134 10.52 -2.86 13.55
C TYR A 134 10.27 -1.34 13.55
N ALA A 135 9.06 -0.88 13.92
CA ALA A 135 8.74 0.55 13.94
C ALA A 135 9.70 1.40 14.79
N PRO A 136 10.16 0.96 15.99
CA PRO A 136 11.11 1.74 16.78
C PRO A 136 12.44 1.96 16.06
N GLN A 137 12.94 0.96 15.32
CA GLN A 137 14.21 1.07 14.58
C GLN A 137 14.07 2.05 13.41
N ILE A 138 12.97 1.97 12.66
CA ILE A 138 12.67 2.88 11.56
C ILE A 138 12.55 4.32 12.06
N LEU A 139 11.83 4.54 13.17
CA LEU A 139 11.68 5.88 13.74
C LEU A 139 12.99 6.45 14.27
N GLN A 140 13.85 5.63 14.87
CA GLN A 140 15.19 6.05 15.28
C GLN A 140 16.03 6.48 14.08
N PHE A 141 15.95 5.74 12.97
CA PHE A 141 16.60 6.10 11.72
C PHE A 141 16.06 7.41 11.15
N ASP A 142 14.74 7.56 11.03
CA ASP A 142 14.11 8.79 10.56
C ASP A 142 14.57 10.02 11.39
N GLU A 143 14.71 9.87 12.71
CA GLU A 143 15.20 10.93 13.59
C GLU A 143 16.69 11.24 13.39
N ARG A 144 17.54 10.23 13.13
CA ARG A 144 18.95 10.43 12.75
C ARG A 144 19.07 11.25 11.48
N VAL A 145 18.27 10.91 10.46
CA VAL A 145 18.27 11.63 9.18
C VAL A 145 17.80 13.07 9.35
N LYS A 146 16.74 13.32 10.13
CA LYS A 146 16.28 14.70 10.42
C LYS A 146 17.33 15.55 11.12
N ARG A 147 18.18 14.93 11.96
CA ARG A 147 19.31 15.62 12.61
C ARG A 147 20.46 15.93 11.65
N GLY A 148 20.41 15.45 10.41
CA GLY A 148 21.46 15.66 9.42
C GLY A 148 22.71 14.83 9.67
N GLU A 149 22.58 13.71 10.39
CA GLU A 149 23.69 12.78 10.58
C GLU A 149 24.05 12.13 9.23
N GLU A 150 25.35 12.16 8.86
CA GLU A 150 25.85 11.41 7.71
C GLU A 150 25.74 9.92 8.01
N ILE A 151 24.85 9.25 7.29
CA ILE A 151 24.75 7.79 7.30
C ILE A 151 25.73 7.31 6.25
N THR A 152 26.89 6.82 6.71
CA THR A 152 27.95 6.27 5.85
C THR A 152 27.46 5.03 5.10
N GLU A 153 27.87 4.88 3.85
CA GLU A 153 27.49 3.77 2.94
C GLU A 153 27.75 2.38 3.56
N ASP A 154 28.73 2.27 4.47
CA ASP A 154 29.07 1.06 5.23
C ASP A 154 27.94 0.51 6.14
N GLU A 155 26.95 1.34 6.52
CA GLU A 155 25.78 0.88 7.30
C GLU A 155 24.68 0.24 6.42
N VAL A 156 24.71 0.46 5.09
CA VAL A 156 23.66 0.00 4.16
C VAL A 156 23.93 -1.42 3.63
N GLU A 157 25.18 -1.90 3.74
CA GLU A 157 25.63 -3.19 3.20
C GLU A 157 25.55 -4.38 4.18
N ARG A 158 25.04 -4.20 5.40
CA ARG A 158 24.96 -5.28 6.41
C ARG A 158 23.58 -5.91 6.56
#